data_AF-A0A2M8NV10-F1
#
_entry.id   AF-A0A2M8NV10-F1
#
_cell.length_a   1.000
_cell.length_b   1.000
_cell.length_c   1.000
_cell.angle_alpha   90.00
_cell.angle_beta   90.00
_cell.angle_gamma   90.00
#
_symmetry.space_group_name_H-M   'P 1'
#
loop_
_entity.id
_entity.type
_entity.pdbx_description
1 polymer ?
#
loop_
_entity_poly.entity_id
_entity_poly.type
_entity_poly.pdbx_seq_one_letter_code
_entity_poly.pdbx_strand_id
1 'polypeptide(L)'
;MAAWERVWIDAETYSKDLHSLINCTECHGGQAVNDMTLAHTNLIERPAKNPETCGNCHTDVTTASLNSLHSTLAGYDTAIYARSVPENHATLEEMESFHCNSCHTTCGDCHISQPFSVGGGLLKGHTYVQTPPMSQTCTACHGSRVKNEYFGLNEGYPGDVHFRNRMSCSSCHTADEIHGVGITAEHRYDGAQEPNCITCHEGQVGVGSGIEQHEIHGTEILSCQSCHSIAYTNCTNCHVAKTDDGIPFFSVESHSMGFYLARNDLRSAERPYRFVPVRHVPIDPNSFSFYGDNLLPNFDNRPTWMYATPHNIQRRTPQTESCESCHGNDALFLTADKMPAWEVPANINIIVDGAPPLPAGYIRQTAVPTDATPDTSTDFWGGGDVTPKPTEAENFWGEEVTPTPTTDFWGDPPPQVTPEPTQPADFWGG
;
A
#
# COMPACT_ATOMS: atom_id res chain seq x y z
N MET A 1 4.50 -22.93 9.48
CA MET A 1 5.89 -22.51 9.68
C MET A 1 6.13 -22.34 11.17
N ALA A 2 7.07 -23.11 11.72
CA ALA A 2 7.51 -22.99 13.10
C ALA A 2 8.23 -21.64 13.33
N ALA A 3 8.25 -21.16 14.57
CA ALA A 3 8.83 -19.85 14.88
C ALA A 3 10.32 -19.73 14.49
N TRP A 4 11.09 -20.81 14.64
CA TRP A 4 12.51 -20.83 14.31
C TRP A 4 12.78 -20.70 12.80
N GLU A 5 11.87 -21.20 11.94
CA GLU A 5 12.01 -21.13 10.48
C GLU A 5 11.96 -19.67 9.98
N ARG A 6 11.28 -18.77 10.71
CA ARG A 6 11.19 -17.35 10.35
C ARG A 6 12.51 -16.61 10.51
N VAL A 7 13.38 -17.10 11.39
CA VAL A 7 14.66 -16.46 11.74
C VAL A 7 15.85 -17.34 11.35
N TRP A 8 15.60 -18.40 10.60
CA TRP A 8 16.64 -19.31 10.15
C TRP A 8 17.54 -18.65 9.10
N ILE A 9 18.83 -18.55 9.44
CA ILE A 9 19.85 -18.07 8.51
C ILE A 9 20.21 -19.24 7.59
N ASP A 10 19.94 -19.06 6.30
CA ASP A 10 20.40 -20.00 5.28
C ASP A 10 21.88 -19.72 5.01
N ALA A 11 22.76 -20.51 5.61
CA ALA A 11 24.20 -20.32 5.48
C ALA A 11 24.69 -20.39 4.02
N GLU A 12 24.07 -21.22 3.17
CA GLU A 12 24.47 -21.33 1.78
C GLU A 12 24.10 -20.06 1.00
N THR A 13 22.87 -19.58 1.18
CA THR A 13 22.39 -18.38 0.50
C THR A 13 23.06 -17.11 1.05
N TYR A 14 23.18 -17.00 2.38
CA TYR A 14 23.79 -15.84 3.03
C TYR A 14 25.28 -15.70 2.73
N SER A 15 26.04 -16.80 2.62
CA SER A 15 27.48 -16.77 2.29
C SER A 15 27.82 -16.10 0.96
N LYS A 16 26.83 -15.89 0.09
CA LYS A 16 26.96 -15.22 -1.21
C LYS A 16 26.73 -13.70 -1.12
N ASP A 17 26.22 -13.20 0.00
CA ASP A 17 25.98 -11.78 0.28
C ASP A 17 27.27 -11.10 0.77
N LEU A 18 27.51 -9.85 0.36
CA LEU A 18 28.67 -9.07 0.81
C LEU A 18 28.70 -8.89 2.34
N HIS A 19 27.52 -8.78 2.97
CA HIS A 19 27.41 -8.63 4.42
C HIS A 19 27.87 -9.88 5.19
N SER A 20 27.94 -11.05 4.54
CA SER A 20 28.47 -12.27 5.17
C SER A 20 29.97 -12.19 5.48
N LEU A 21 30.68 -11.21 4.88
CA LEU A 21 32.08 -10.92 5.20
C LEU A 21 32.24 -10.13 6.51
N ILE A 22 31.13 -9.66 7.09
CA ILE A 22 31.09 -8.93 8.35
C ILE A 22 30.67 -9.92 9.44
N ASN A 23 31.40 -9.94 10.56
CA ASN A 23 31.01 -10.79 11.69
C ASN A 23 29.61 -10.40 12.18
N CYS A 24 28.78 -11.40 12.50
CA CYS A 24 27.42 -11.19 13.01
C CYS A 24 27.40 -10.18 14.18
N THR A 25 28.46 -10.22 15.01
CA THR A 25 28.61 -9.39 16.19
C THR A 25 28.79 -7.91 15.91
N GLU A 26 29.21 -7.51 14.70
CA GLU A 26 29.38 -6.10 14.34
C GLU A 26 28.02 -5.39 14.24
N CYS A 27 26.99 -6.09 13.74
CA CYS A 27 25.64 -5.55 13.67
C CYS A 27 24.83 -5.95 14.90
N HIS A 28 24.82 -7.25 15.23
CA HIS A 28 23.93 -7.80 16.25
C HIS A 28 24.53 -7.81 17.66
N GLY A 29 25.81 -7.45 17.87
CA GLY A 29 26.45 -7.65 19.18
C GLY A 29 26.56 -9.14 19.56
N GLY A 30 26.43 -9.47 20.83
CA GLY A 30 26.61 -10.85 21.29
C GLY A 30 28.08 -11.30 21.32
N GLN A 31 28.31 -12.62 21.20
CA GLN A 31 29.65 -13.22 21.27
C GLN A 31 29.91 -14.17 20.09
N ALA A 32 31.11 -14.11 19.51
CA ALA A 32 31.52 -15.00 18.43
C ALA A 32 31.98 -16.38 18.97
N VAL A 33 31.03 -17.19 19.43
CA VAL A 33 31.26 -18.52 20.05
C VAL A 33 30.27 -19.56 19.52
N ASN A 34 30.64 -20.84 19.59
CA ASN A 34 29.81 -21.96 19.11
C ASN A 34 28.81 -22.49 20.16
N ASP A 35 28.47 -21.68 21.16
CA ASP A 35 27.44 -21.96 22.15
C ASP A 35 26.27 -21.00 21.94
N MET A 36 25.07 -21.53 21.70
CA MET A 36 23.90 -20.72 21.35
C MET A 36 23.56 -19.68 22.42
N THR A 37 23.56 -20.08 23.69
CA THR A 37 23.19 -19.18 24.80
C THR A 37 24.21 -18.08 24.98
N LEU A 38 25.51 -18.42 24.91
CA LEU A 38 26.58 -17.48 25.06
C LEU A 38 26.68 -16.54 23.85
N ALA A 39 26.49 -17.05 22.64
CA ALA A 39 26.46 -16.24 21.42
C ALA A 39 25.36 -15.18 21.46
N HIS A 40 24.20 -15.53 22.04
CA HIS A 40 23.06 -14.62 22.17
C HIS A 40 23.07 -13.74 23.43
N THR A 41 24.11 -13.83 24.27
CA THR A 41 24.22 -12.96 25.45
C THR A 41 24.51 -11.52 25.01
N ASN A 42 23.58 -10.60 25.26
CA ASN A 42 23.59 -9.20 24.78
C ASN A 42 23.45 -9.06 23.24
N LEU A 43 22.80 -10.01 22.58
CA LEU A 43 22.42 -9.89 21.17
C LEU A 43 21.34 -8.82 20.99
N ILE A 44 21.51 -7.98 19.98
CA ILE A 44 20.53 -7.05 19.48
C ILE A 44 19.74 -7.77 18.37
N GLU A 45 18.52 -8.18 18.67
CA GLU A 45 17.67 -8.94 17.73
C GLU A 45 17.37 -8.17 16.44
N ARG A 46 17.23 -6.84 16.53
CA ARG A 46 16.87 -5.95 15.41
C ARG A 46 17.85 -4.78 15.31
N PRO A 47 19.08 -5.02 14.83
CA PRO A 47 20.13 -4.00 14.85
C PRO A 47 19.86 -2.86 13.87
N ALA A 48 19.05 -3.08 12.83
CA ALA A 48 18.61 -2.04 11.91
C ALA A 48 17.69 -0.97 12.55
N LYS A 49 17.20 -1.19 13.79
CA LYS A 49 16.55 -0.12 14.56
C LYS A 49 17.52 1.01 14.92
N ASN A 50 18.80 0.70 15.07
CA ASN A 50 19.82 1.72 15.19
C ASN A 50 20.24 2.15 13.77
N PRO A 51 20.03 3.42 13.38
CA PRO A 51 20.44 3.90 12.06
C PRO A 51 21.93 3.78 11.79
N GLU A 52 22.78 3.86 12.82
CA GLU A 52 24.23 3.81 12.67
C GLU A 52 24.70 2.44 12.16
N THR A 53 23.97 1.36 12.49
CA THR A 53 24.29 -0.01 12.07
C THR A 53 24.50 -0.10 10.56
N CYS A 54 23.56 0.45 9.79
CA CYS A 54 23.65 0.50 8.32
C CYS A 54 24.36 1.77 7.84
N GLY A 55 24.15 2.89 8.55
CA GLY A 55 24.60 4.22 8.14
C GLY A 55 26.09 4.44 8.12
N ASN A 56 26.87 3.62 8.83
CA ASN A 56 28.32 3.65 8.75
C ASN A 56 28.86 3.28 7.35
N CYS A 57 28.11 2.48 6.58
CA CYS A 57 28.46 2.09 5.21
C CYS A 57 27.53 2.70 4.15
N HIS A 58 26.26 2.94 4.48
CA HIS A 58 25.24 3.46 3.57
C HIS A 58 24.96 4.95 3.79
N THR A 59 26.02 5.75 3.84
CA THR A 59 25.97 7.18 4.19
C THR A 59 25.09 8.02 3.26
N ASP A 60 24.93 7.60 2.01
CA ASP A 60 24.23 8.36 0.98
C ASP A 60 22.71 8.36 1.19
N VAL A 61 22.17 7.38 1.92
CA VAL A 61 20.70 7.21 2.09
C VAL A 61 20.25 7.34 3.54
N THR A 62 21.12 7.11 4.53
CA THR A 62 20.70 7.03 5.94
C THR A 62 20.10 8.33 6.46
N THR A 63 20.75 9.48 6.24
CA THR A 63 20.23 10.77 6.72
C THR A 63 18.88 11.09 6.10
N ALA A 64 18.71 10.84 4.81
CA ALA A 64 17.44 11.04 4.13
C ALA A 64 16.36 10.09 4.70
N SER A 65 16.67 8.79 4.79
CA SER A 65 15.72 7.77 5.24
C SER A 65 15.22 8.01 6.66
N LEU A 66 16.09 8.47 7.57
CA LEU A 66 15.69 8.81 8.94
C LEU A 66 14.71 9.98 9.03
N ASN A 67 14.80 10.92 8.08
CA ASN A 67 13.89 12.06 8.00
C ASN A 67 12.68 11.80 7.09
N SER A 68 12.65 10.66 6.38
CA SER A 68 11.51 10.27 5.55
C SER A 68 10.26 10.01 6.38
N LEU A 69 9.09 10.20 5.75
CA LEU A 69 7.78 9.93 6.37
C LEU A 69 7.58 8.47 6.80
N HIS A 70 8.27 7.50 6.18
CA HIS A 70 8.21 6.09 6.57
C HIS A 70 8.93 5.83 7.90
N SER A 71 9.96 6.62 8.18
CA SER A 71 10.60 6.64 9.49
C SER A 71 9.77 7.53 10.42
N THR A 72 9.77 8.84 10.22
CA THR A 72 9.24 9.79 11.21
C THR A 72 7.76 9.66 11.51
N LEU A 73 6.95 9.13 10.58
CA LEU A 73 5.49 9.10 10.65
C LEU A 73 4.83 10.49 10.82
N ALA A 74 5.57 11.59 10.57
CA ALA A 74 5.15 12.98 10.82
C ALA A 74 3.81 13.39 10.16
N GLY A 75 3.35 12.64 9.17
CA GLY A 75 2.04 12.84 8.58
C GLY A 75 0.86 12.55 9.53
N TYR A 76 1.03 11.69 10.54
CA TYR A 76 0.02 11.47 11.60
C TYR A 76 -0.05 12.69 12.51
N ASP A 77 1.10 13.16 13.01
CA ASP A 77 1.22 14.35 13.84
C ASP A 77 0.60 15.56 13.14
N THR A 78 0.98 15.81 11.88
CA THR A 78 0.41 16.88 11.06
C THR A 78 -1.12 16.79 10.98
N ALA A 79 -1.65 15.58 10.81
CA ALA A 79 -3.08 15.32 10.68
C ALA A 79 -3.86 15.48 11.99
N ILE A 80 -3.27 15.04 13.11
CA ILE A 80 -3.90 15.02 14.43
C ILE A 80 -3.77 16.38 15.11
N TYR A 81 -2.60 17.01 15.05
CA TYR A 81 -2.35 18.34 15.63
C TYR A 81 -3.17 19.44 14.95
N ALA A 82 -3.44 19.31 13.64
CA ALA A 82 -4.35 20.23 12.96
C ALA A 82 -5.75 20.27 13.61
N ARG A 83 -6.17 19.16 14.25
CA ARG A 83 -7.45 19.02 14.96
C ARG A 83 -7.35 19.22 16.47
N SER A 84 -6.16 19.47 16.98
CA SER A 84 -5.88 19.55 18.41
C SER A 84 -5.28 20.90 18.82
N VAL A 85 -4.84 20.97 20.07
CA VAL A 85 -4.12 22.09 20.67
C VAL A 85 -2.84 21.57 21.33
N PRO A 86 -1.77 22.38 21.44
CA PRO A 86 -0.47 21.95 21.97
C PRO A 86 -0.53 21.25 23.33
N GLU A 87 -1.46 21.65 24.20
CA GLU A 87 -1.65 21.08 25.53
C GLU A 87 -2.04 19.60 25.51
N ASN A 88 -2.67 19.14 24.42
CA ASN A 88 -3.11 17.76 24.23
C ASN A 88 -2.06 16.86 23.56
N HIS A 89 -0.99 17.44 22.99
CA HIS A 89 -0.05 16.70 22.14
C HIS A 89 0.63 15.56 22.89
N ALA A 90 1.08 15.77 24.13
CA ALA A 90 1.72 14.70 24.92
C ALA A 90 0.81 13.47 25.13
N THR A 91 -0.49 13.68 25.34
CA THR A 91 -1.47 12.59 25.49
C THR A 91 -1.72 11.90 24.15
N LEU A 92 -1.73 12.65 23.05
CA LEU A 92 -1.89 12.11 21.69
C LEU A 92 -0.65 11.31 21.26
N GLU A 93 0.55 11.78 21.55
CA GLU A 93 1.82 11.07 21.32
C GLU A 93 1.88 9.76 22.13
N GLU A 94 1.40 9.78 23.39
CA GLU A 94 1.25 8.55 24.18
C GLU A 94 0.30 7.58 23.45
N MET A 95 -0.88 8.03 23.04
CA MET A 95 -1.85 7.22 22.30
C MET A 95 -1.24 6.63 21.01
N GLU A 96 -0.56 7.44 20.21
CA GLU A 96 0.09 7.02 18.97
C GLU A 96 1.16 5.95 19.20
N SER A 97 1.91 6.05 20.30
CA SER A 97 2.91 5.04 20.67
C SER A 97 2.30 3.64 20.84
N PHE A 98 1.04 3.56 21.25
CA PHE A 98 0.30 2.30 21.42
C PHE A 98 -0.39 1.83 20.13
N HIS A 99 -0.91 2.76 19.33
CA HIS A 99 -1.86 2.44 18.25
C HIS A 99 -1.34 2.66 16.83
N CYS A 100 -0.49 3.65 16.62
CA CYS A 100 -0.10 4.13 15.29
C CYS A 100 1.34 3.74 14.94
N ASN A 101 2.24 3.84 15.92
CA ASN A 101 3.69 3.81 15.69
C ASN A 101 4.24 2.38 15.48
N SER A 102 3.38 1.37 15.52
CA SER A 102 3.74 -0.02 15.17
C SER A 102 4.14 -0.18 13.70
N CYS A 103 3.75 0.76 12.84
CA CYS A 103 4.08 0.75 11.41
C CYS A 103 5.38 1.49 11.06
N HIS A 104 6.05 2.14 12.02
CA HIS A 104 7.34 2.79 11.79
C HIS A 104 8.36 1.78 11.28
N THR A 105 9.03 2.10 10.17
CA THR A 105 9.95 1.17 9.51
C THR A 105 11.39 1.36 9.94
N THR A 106 12.21 0.34 9.67
CA THR A 106 13.68 0.40 9.68
C THR A 106 14.21 -0.11 8.34
N CYS A 107 15.51 0.02 8.08
CA CYS A 107 16.14 -0.56 6.89
C CYS A 107 15.85 -2.08 6.78
N GLY A 108 15.83 -2.77 7.92
CA GLY A 108 15.63 -4.21 7.98
C GLY A 108 14.21 -4.66 7.60
N ASP A 109 13.19 -3.85 7.86
CA ASP A 109 11.78 -4.19 7.61
C ASP A 109 11.40 -4.24 6.11
N CYS A 110 12.29 -3.76 5.25
CA CYS A 110 12.16 -3.83 3.80
C CYS A 110 13.25 -4.69 3.15
N HIS A 111 14.48 -4.60 3.65
CA HIS A 111 15.64 -5.18 2.97
C HIS A 111 16.13 -6.51 3.55
N ILE A 112 15.61 -6.96 4.69
CA ILE A 112 16.12 -8.18 5.36
C ILE A 112 14.96 -9.09 5.79
N SER A 113 13.93 -8.51 6.42
CA SER A 113 12.78 -9.22 6.98
C SER A 113 11.48 -8.54 6.58
N GLN A 114 10.37 -9.28 6.69
CA GLN A 114 9.04 -8.68 6.72
C GLN A 114 8.93 -7.72 7.92
N PRO A 115 8.08 -6.70 7.85
CA PRO A 115 7.84 -5.79 8.97
C PRO A 115 7.40 -6.55 10.23
N PHE A 116 7.90 -6.10 11.37
CA PHE A 116 7.55 -6.71 12.65
C PHE A 116 6.05 -6.62 12.96
N SER A 117 5.36 -5.59 12.49
CA SER A 117 3.91 -5.39 12.63
C SER A 117 3.07 -6.55 12.10
N VAL A 118 3.61 -7.36 11.19
CA VAL A 118 2.95 -8.55 10.63
C VAL A 118 3.56 -9.87 11.12
N GLY A 119 4.36 -9.82 12.18
CA GLY A 119 4.98 -11.00 12.80
C GLY A 119 6.38 -11.35 12.28
N GLY A 120 6.97 -10.48 11.45
CA GLY A 120 8.35 -10.57 10.98
C GLY A 120 8.68 -11.82 10.16
N GLY A 121 9.97 -12.08 10.00
CA GLY A 121 10.52 -13.23 9.29
C GLY A 121 11.41 -12.82 8.12
N LEU A 122 12.51 -13.55 7.91
CA LEU A 122 13.50 -13.23 6.90
C LEU A 122 12.92 -13.37 5.49
N LEU A 123 13.18 -12.39 4.62
CA LEU A 123 12.70 -12.38 3.24
C LEU A 123 13.40 -13.45 2.40
N LYS A 124 14.69 -13.66 2.66
CA LYS A 124 15.55 -14.57 1.89
C LYS A 124 16.73 -15.08 2.70
N GLY A 125 16.48 -15.79 3.80
CA GLY A 125 17.54 -16.47 4.56
C GLY A 125 18.65 -15.55 5.07
N HIS A 126 18.31 -14.32 5.47
CA HIS A 126 19.20 -13.24 5.91
C HIS A 126 20.04 -12.54 4.83
N THR A 127 19.86 -12.88 3.55
CA THR A 127 20.38 -12.06 2.44
C THR A 127 19.68 -10.70 2.37
N TYR A 128 20.44 -9.67 2.05
CA TYR A 128 19.95 -8.31 1.90
C TYR A 128 19.36 -8.14 0.50
N VAL A 129 18.08 -7.78 0.41
CA VAL A 129 17.38 -7.58 -0.86
C VAL A 129 17.39 -6.11 -1.24
N GLN A 130 18.11 -5.75 -2.30
CA GLN A 130 18.17 -4.35 -2.76
C GLN A 130 16.79 -3.82 -3.18
N THR A 131 16.00 -4.64 -3.87
CA THR A 131 14.60 -4.32 -4.22
C THR A 131 13.66 -5.19 -3.39
N PRO A 132 12.93 -4.61 -2.42
CA PRO A 132 12.03 -5.35 -1.56
C PRO A 132 10.87 -6.03 -2.34
N PRO A 133 10.48 -7.26 -1.99
CA PRO A 133 9.32 -7.91 -2.56
C PRO A 133 8.02 -7.28 -2.02
N MET A 134 7.27 -6.60 -2.89
CA MET A 134 6.11 -5.79 -2.50
C MET A 134 5.04 -6.53 -1.65
N SER A 135 4.83 -7.82 -1.90
CA SER A 135 3.79 -8.61 -1.20
C SER A 135 4.14 -8.90 0.27
N GLN A 136 5.42 -8.85 0.61
CA GLN A 136 5.96 -9.17 1.94
C GLN A 136 6.42 -7.93 2.71
N THR A 137 6.62 -6.79 2.02
CA THR A 137 7.11 -5.55 2.64
C THR A 137 6.09 -4.43 2.52
N CYS A 138 5.91 -3.84 1.33
CA CYS A 138 5.04 -2.69 1.10
C CYS A 138 3.59 -2.99 1.53
N THR A 139 3.03 -4.10 1.06
CA THR A 139 1.64 -4.47 1.35
C THR A 139 1.43 -5.13 2.71
N ALA A 140 2.51 -5.43 3.44
CA ALA A 140 2.41 -5.85 4.84
C ALA A 140 1.92 -4.69 5.72
N CYS A 141 2.43 -3.47 5.49
CA CYS A 141 1.96 -2.26 6.17
C CYS A 141 0.79 -1.60 5.44
N HIS A 142 0.82 -1.53 4.11
CA HIS A 142 -0.25 -0.92 3.29
C HIS A 142 -1.36 -1.92 2.91
N GLY A 143 -1.61 -2.91 3.77
CA GLY A 143 -2.43 -4.09 3.46
C GLY A 143 -3.93 -3.88 3.41
N SER A 144 -4.51 -3.03 4.26
CA SER A 144 -5.96 -2.95 4.42
C SER A 144 -6.68 -2.22 3.28
N ARG A 145 -6.04 -1.20 2.69
CA ARG A 145 -6.61 -0.37 1.61
C ARG A 145 -5.87 -0.58 0.29
N VAL A 146 -4.59 -0.23 0.28
CA VAL A 146 -3.78 -0.18 -0.96
C VAL A 146 -3.61 -1.56 -1.57
N LYS A 147 -3.25 -2.59 -0.79
CA LYS A 147 -3.11 -3.96 -1.30
C LYS A 147 -4.38 -4.46 -1.96
N ASN A 148 -5.52 -4.30 -1.28
CA ASN A 148 -6.79 -4.85 -1.77
C ASN A 148 -7.26 -4.13 -3.04
N GLU A 149 -7.05 -2.82 -3.13
CA GLU A 149 -7.28 -2.03 -4.35
C GLU A 149 -6.35 -2.45 -5.48
N TYR A 150 -5.04 -2.53 -5.21
CA TYR A 150 -4.04 -2.76 -6.23
C TYR A 150 -4.10 -4.18 -6.80
N PHE A 151 -4.30 -5.17 -5.94
CA PHE A 151 -4.38 -6.58 -6.33
C PHE A 151 -5.79 -7.03 -6.74
N GLY A 152 -6.83 -6.21 -6.50
CA GLY A 152 -8.21 -6.59 -6.81
C GLY A 152 -8.78 -7.63 -5.84
N LEU A 153 -8.50 -7.47 -4.54
CA LEU A 153 -9.01 -8.36 -3.49
C LEU A 153 -10.33 -7.88 -2.88
N ASN A 154 -10.83 -6.71 -3.29
CA ASN A 154 -12.16 -6.26 -2.93
C ASN A 154 -13.19 -6.97 -3.81
N GLU A 155 -14.17 -7.63 -3.19
CA GLU A 155 -15.21 -8.39 -3.90
C GLU A 155 -15.95 -7.52 -4.93
N GLY A 156 -16.00 -7.98 -6.18
CA GLY A 156 -16.68 -7.27 -7.28
C GLY A 156 -15.88 -6.12 -7.90
N TYR A 157 -14.67 -5.81 -7.42
CA TYR A 157 -13.85 -4.72 -7.94
C TYR A 157 -12.51 -5.23 -8.50
N PRO A 158 -12.19 -4.97 -9.77
CA PRO A 158 -10.94 -5.43 -10.37
C PRO A 158 -9.71 -4.72 -9.78
N GLY A 159 -8.57 -5.41 -9.83
CA GLY A 159 -7.27 -4.84 -9.48
C GLY A 159 -6.76 -3.84 -10.52
N ASP A 160 -5.79 -3.05 -10.11
CA ASP A 160 -5.18 -1.98 -10.90
C ASP A 160 -4.62 -2.49 -12.23
N VAL A 161 -4.82 -1.75 -13.32
CA VAL A 161 -4.28 -2.09 -14.65
C VAL A 161 -2.76 -2.18 -14.65
N HIS A 162 -2.05 -1.37 -13.86
CA HIS A 162 -0.59 -1.39 -13.77
C HIS A 162 -0.11 -2.68 -13.10
N PHE A 163 -0.78 -3.11 -12.02
CA PHE A 163 -0.51 -4.40 -11.39
C PHE A 163 -0.73 -5.57 -12.37
N ARG A 164 -1.83 -5.54 -13.13
CA ARG A 164 -2.13 -6.56 -14.16
C ARG A 164 -1.09 -6.59 -15.28
N ASN A 165 -0.39 -5.47 -15.50
CA ASN A 165 0.78 -5.37 -16.39
C ASN A 165 2.12 -5.58 -15.67
N ARG A 166 2.11 -6.27 -14.52
CA ARG A 166 3.30 -6.70 -13.76
C ARG A 166 4.13 -5.57 -13.14
N MET A 167 3.56 -4.37 -12.98
CA MET A 167 4.24 -3.30 -12.24
C MET A 167 4.21 -3.59 -10.73
N SER A 168 5.36 -3.39 -10.09
CA SER A 168 5.50 -3.37 -8.63
C SER A 168 5.26 -1.95 -8.09
N CYS A 169 5.13 -1.81 -6.77
CA CYS A 169 5.08 -0.49 -6.12
C CYS A 169 6.27 0.40 -6.55
N SER A 170 7.47 -0.19 -6.61
CA SER A 170 8.70 0.49 -7.01
C SER A 170 8.79 0.86 -8.49
N SER A 171 7.82 0.41 -9.32
CA SER A 171 7.72 0.85 -10.71
C SER A 171 7.15 2.27 -10.83
N CYS A 172 6.44 2.74 -9.80
CA CYS A 172 5.93 4.11 -9.73
C CYS A 172 6.61 4.91 -8.61
N HIS A 173 6.85 4.28 -7.45
CA HIS A 173 7.49 4.92 -6.30
C HIS A 173 9.00 4.69 -6.33
N THR A 174 9.77 5.74 -6.59
CA THR A 174 11.23 5.61 -6.71
C THR A 174 11.90 5.34 -5.36
N ALA A 175 13.15 4.85 -5.39
CA ALA A 175 13.92 4.65 -4.17
C ALA A 175 14.17 5.97 -3.42
N ASP A 176 14.41 7.06 -4.15
CA ASP A 176 14.62 8.38 -3.58
C ASP A 176 13.36 8.90 -2.89
N GLU A 177 12.18 8.72 -3.49
CA GLU A 177 10.89 9.05 -2.86
C GLU A 177 10.67 8.26 -1.57
N ILE A 178 10.89 6.94 -1.60
CA ILE A 178 10.65 6.06 -0.45
C ILE A 178 11.62 6.39 0.69
N HIS A 179 12.88 6.66 0.37
CA HIS A 179 13.92 7.03 1.33
C HIS A 179 13.95 8.53 1.68
N GLY A 180 13.13 9.38 1.05
CA GLY A 180 13.14 10.83 1.30
C GLY A 180 14.41 11.55 0.82
N VAL A 181 15.11 11.01 -0.18
CA VAL A 181 16.34 11.63 -0.72
C VAL A 181 15.97 12.89 -1.47
N GLY A 182 16.48 14.03 -1.00
CA GLY A 182 16.20 15.34 -1.61
C GLY A 182 14.78 15.85 -1.34
N ILE A 183 14.03 15.20 -0.45
CA ILE A 183 12.63 15.55 -0.13
C ILE A 183 12.54 15.94 1.34
N THR A 184 11.99 17.12 1.59
CA THR A 184 11.49 17.52 2.91
C THR A 184 9.98 17.57 2.81
N ALA A 185 9.28 16.76 3.59
CA ALA A 185 7.83 16.66 3.55
C ALA A 185 7.26 16.43 4.95
N GLU A 186 6.28 17.23 5.34
CA GLU A 186 5.56 17.07 6.62
C GLU A 186 4.45 16.02 6.50
N HIS A 187 3.96 15.78 5.28
CA HIS A 187 2.94 14.79 5.00
C HIS A 187 3.02 14.28 3.55
N ARG A 188 2.32 13.19 3.25
CA ARG A 188 2.35 12.51 1.93
C ARG A 188 1.90 13.34 0.71
N TYR A 189 1.31 14.51 0.93
CA TYR A 189 0.88 15.43 -0.13
C TYR A 189 1.71 16.71 -0.18
N ASP A 190 2.84 16.76 0.52
CA ASP A 190 3.72 17.92 0.52
C ASP A 190 4.60 17.90 -0.73
N GLY A 191 4.99 19.07 -1.22
CA GLY A 191 5.81 19.21 -2.43
C GLY A 191 5.14 18.74 -3.72
N ALA A 192 5.97 18.30 -4.68
CA ALA A 192 5.52 17.86 -6.00
C ALA A 192 4.57 16.65 -5.94
N GLN A 193 3.72 16.49 -6.95
CA GLN A 193 2.90 15.29 -7.07
C GLN A 193 3.74 14.14 -7.60
N GLU A 194 4.14 13.23 -6.71
CA GLU A 194 4.90 12.03 -7.04
C GLU A 194 4.24 10.79 -6.39
N PRO A 195 4.01 9.70 -7.13
CA PRO A 195 4.15 9.55 -8.59
C PRO A 195 3.07 10.32 -9.36
N ASN A 196 3.36 10.61 -10.65
CA ASN A 196 2.47 11.35 -11.53
C ASN A 196 2.08 10.52 -12.76
N CYS A 197 0.80 10.49 -13.13
CA CYS A 197 0.34 9.78 -14.32
C CYS A 197 1.01 10.31 -15.60
N ILE A 198 1.25 11.62 -15.66
CA ILE A 198 1.72 12.31 -16.87
C ILE A 198 3.13 11.87 -17.23
N THR A 199 4.00 11.51 -16.28
CA THR A 199 5.39 11.10 -16.59
C THR A 199 5.46 9.84 -17.48
N CYS A 200 4.43 9.00 -17.48
CA CYS A 200 4.31 7.84 -18.36
C CYS A 200 3.27 8.04 -19.50
N HIS A 201 2.42 9.06 -19.40
CA HIS A 201 1.26 9.28 -20.27
C HIS A 201 1.21 10.68 -20.90
N GLU A 202 2.37 11.32 -21.13
CA GLU A 202 2.48 12.68 -21.67
C GLU A 202 1.67 12.89 -22.96
N GLY A 203 1.72 11.92 -23.88
CA GLY A 203 1.00 11.99 -25.16
C GLY A 203 -0.49 11.72 -25.07
N GLN A 204 -1.03 11.46 -23.87
CA GLN A 204 -2.44 11.15 -23.67
C GLN A 204 -3.18 12.27 -22.96
N VAL A 205 -2.55 13.42 -22.64
CA VAL A 205 -3.18 14.50 -21.88
C VAL A 205 -3.25 15.80 -22.66
N GLY A 206 -4.27 16.62 -22.37
CA GLY A 206 -4.41 17.96 -22.94
C GLY A 206 -4.77 17.98 -24.43
N VAL A 207 -4.83 19.19 -24.98
CA VAL A 207 -5.19 19.46 -26.38
C VAL A 207 -4.25 18.74 -27.34
N GLY A 208 -4.82 17.98 -28.29
CA GLY A 208 -4.06 17.19 -29.25
C GLY A 208 -3.80 15.75 -28.80
N SER A 209 -4.26 15.36 -27.61
CA SER A 209 -4.26 13.95 -27.19
C SER A 209 -5.18 13.07 -28.04
N GLY A 210 -6.14 13.66 -28.76
CA GLY A 210 -7.14 12.93 -29.53
C GLY A 210 -8.22 12.27 -28.67
N ILE A 211 -8.23 12.56 -27.36
CA ILE A 211 -9.22 12.07 -26.40
C ILE A 211 -10.02 13.28 -25.90
N GLU A 212 -11.24 13.45 -26.43
CA GLU A 212 -12.11 14.62 -26.15
C GLU A 212 -12.18 14.95 -24.66
N GLN A 213 -12.33 13.95 -23.80
CA GLN A 213 -12.45 14.14 -22.35
C GLN A 213 -11.16 14.70 -21.74
N HIS A 214 -9.98 14.31 -22.22
CA HIS A 214 -8.69 14.83 -21.75
C HIS A 214 -8.44 16.26 -22.26
N GLU A 215 -8.95 16.60 -23.45
CA GLU A 215 -8.84 17.96 -24.00
C GLU A 215 -9.76 18.93 -23.26
N ILE A 216 -11.02 18.54 -23.01
CA ILE A 216 -12.03 19.41 -22.41
C ILE A 216 -11.82 19.57 -20.89
N HIS A 217 -11.49 18.49 -20.17
CA HIS A 217 -11.26 18.58 -18.73
C HIS A 217 -9.83 19.01 -18.38
N GLY A 218 -8.88 18.74 -19.26
CA GLY A 218 -7.46 19.10 -19.08
C GLY A 218 -6.88 18.55 -17.78
N THR A 219 -5.78 19.16 -17.34
CA THR A 219 -5.06 18.79 -16.12
C THR A 219 -5.39 19.70 -14.92
N GLU A 220 -6.32 20.64 -15.08
CA GLU A 220 -6.69 21.62 -14.03
C GLU A 220 -8.09 21.43 -13.47
N ILE A 221 -8.98 20.70 -14.15
CA ILE A 221 -10.37 20.50 -13.68
C ILE A 221 -10.47 19.21 -12.87
N LEU A 222 -10.04 18.09 -13.43
CA LEU A 222 -10.16 16.77 -12.83
C LEU A 222 -8.78 16.14 -12.64
N SER A 223 -8.56 15.52 -11.47
CA SER A 223 -7.44 14.59 -11.33
C SER A 223 -7.65 13.36 -12.24
N CYS A 224 -6.56 12.71 -12.67
CA CYS A 224 -6.64 11.50 -13.51
C CYS A 224 -7.50 10.41 -12.84
N GLN A 225 -7.38 10.28 -11.52
CA GLN A 225 -8.13 9.35 -10.70
C GLN A 225 -9.63 9.64 -10.69
N SER A 226 -10.06 10.89 -10.96
CA SER A 226 -11.49 11.22 -11.07
C SER A 226 -12.19 10.43 -12.19
N CYS A 227 -11.45 10.12 -13.27
CA CYS A 227 -11.95 9.31 -14.38
C CYS A 227 -11.49 7.85 -14.29
N HIS A 228 -10.28 7.61 -13.75
CA HIS A 228 -9.64 6.31 -13.86
C HIS A 228 -9.69 5.45 -12.59
N SER A 229 -10.22 5.95 -11.48
CA SER A 229 -10.47 5.13 -10.29
C SER A 229 -11.91 4.60 -10.27
N ILE A 230 -12.08 3.44 -9.64
CA ILE A 230 -13.39 2.84 -9.35
C ILE A 230 -13.69 2.97 -7.86
N ALA A 231 -14.86 2.53 -7.39
CA ALA A 231 -15.17 2.55 -5.97
C ALA A 231 -14.10 1.85 -5.12
N TYR A 232 -13.83 2.42 -3.96
CA TYR A 232 -12.80 1.98 -3.03
C TYR A 232 -13.32 2.04 -1.59
N THR A 233 -12.57 1.42 -0.68
CA THR A 233 -12.96 1.33 0.73
C THR A 233 -12.91 2.70 1.40
N ASN A 234 -14.05 3.11 1.96
CA ASN A 234 -14.21 4.23 2.87
C ASN A 234 -14.42 3.66 4.28
N CYS A 235 -13.72 4.20 5.27
CA CYS A 235 -13.83 3.74 6.66
C CYS A 235 -14.39 4.88 7.50
N THR A 236 -15.39 4.60 8.31
CA THR A 236 -16.07 5.58 9.15
C THR A 236 -15.74 5.30 10.61
N ASN A 237 -15.21 6.32 11.28
CA ASN A 237 -14.91 6.43 12.71
C ASN A 237 -13.99 5.33 13.27
N CYS A 238 -12.83 5.72 13.80
CA CYS A 238 -11.91 4.82 14.51
C CYS A 238 -11.92 5.21 15.98
N HIS A 239 -12.08 4.25 16.88
CA HIS A 239 -11.85 4.45 18.30
C HIS A 239 -10.72 3.56 18.78
N VAL A 240 -9.83 4.14 19.57
CA VAL A 240 -8.70 3.43 20.16
C VAL A 240 -8.89 3.26 21.65
N ALA A 241 -8.46 2.12 22.19
CA ALA A 241 -8.56 1.80 23.60
C ALA A 241 -7.53 0.75 24.03
N LYS A 242 -7.34 0.56 25.33
CA LYS A 242 -6.54 -0.53 25.90
C LYS A 242 -7.41 -1.46 26.72
N THR A 243 -7.05 -2.74 26.76
CA THR A 243 -7.59 -3.68 27.76
C THR A 243 -7.09 -3.31 29.16
N ASP A 244 -7.67 -3.91 30.20
CA ASP A 244 -7.21 -3.73 31.59
C ASP A 244 -5.72 -4.13 31.77
N ASP A 245 -5.26 -5.11 30.97
CA ASP A 245 -3.86 -5.55 30.93
C ASP A 245 -2.95 -4.66 30.05
N GLY A 246 -3.47 -3.54 29.54
CA GLY A 246 -2.73 -2.56 28.74
C GLY A 246 -2.55 -2.93 27.27
N ILE A 247 -3.27 -3.93 26.75
CA ILE A 247 -3.15 -4.35 25.34
C ILE A 247 -3.94 -3.37 24.46
N PRO A 248 -3.29 -2.68 23.50
CA PRO A 248 -3.99 -1.75 22.62
C PRO A 248 -4.86 -2.47 21.59
N PHE A 249 -6.05 -1.93 21.34
CA PHE A 249 -6.92 -2.32 20.25
C PHE A 249 -7.63 -1.11 19.67
N PHE A 250 -8.26 -1.29 18.51
CA PHE A 250 -9.12 -0.27 17.90
C PHE A 250 -10.40 -0.91 17.37
N SER A 251 -11.42 -0.08 17.18
CA SER A 251 -12.66 -0.45 16.50
C SER A 251 -12.94 0.55 15.38
N VAL A 252 -13.44 0.05 14.27
CA VAL A 252 -14.00 0.89 13.20
C VAL A 252 -15.50 0.68 13.17
N GLU A 253 -16.29 1.74 13.17
CA GLU A 253 -17.76 1.62 13.24
C GLU A 253 -18.34 0.97 11.99
N SER A 254 -17.88 1.41 10.81
CA SER A 254 -18.28 0.80 9.55
C SER A 254 -17.26 1.04 8.44
N HIS A 255 -17.37 0.24 7.38
CA HIS A 255 -16.70 0.52 6.12
C HIS A 255 -17.65 0.25 4.96
N SER A 256 -17.45 0.95 3.86
CA SER A 256 -18.25 0.79 2.64
C SER A 256 -17.39 0.97 1.40
N MET A 257 -17.82 0.36 0.30
CA MET A 257 -17.26 0.66 -1.02
C MET A 257 -18.00 1.86 -1.59
N GLY A 258 -17.27 2.89 -1.99
CA GLY A 258 -17.86 4.10 -2.53
C GLY A 258 -16.86 4.92 -3.34
N PHE A 259 -17.38 5.86 -4.12
CA PHE A 259 -16.60 6.80 -4.92
C PHE A 259 -17.31 8.14 -4.90
N TYR A 260 -16.60 9.19 -4.49
CA TYR A 260 -17.12 10.56 -4.54
C TYR A 260 -16.06 11.53 -5.03
N LEU A 261 -16.50 12.51 -5.83
CA LEU A 261 -15.72 13.67 -6.20
C LEU A 261 -16.09 14.86 -5.31
N ALA A 262 -15.09 15.60 -4.84
CA ALA A 262 -15.28 16.83 -4.07
C ALA A 262 -14.35 17.92 -4.58
N ARG A 263 -14.52 19.15 -4.09
CA ARG A 263 -13.56 20.23 -4.36
C ARG A 263 -12.23 19.88 -3.71
N ASN A 264 -11.14 20.19 -4.40
CA ASN A 264 -9.79 20.00 -3.89
C ASN A 264 -9.42 21.10 -2.88
N ASP A 265 -9.27 20.75 -1.61
CA ASP A 265 -8.77 21.62 -0.54
C ASP A 265 -7.25 21.81 -0.57
N LEU A 266 -6.53 20.96 -1.30
CA LEU A 266 -5.07 20.99 -1.47
C LEU A 266 -4.66 21.61 -2.81
N ARG A 267 -5.46 22.53 -3.35
CA ARG A 267 -5.21 23.10 -4.68
C ARG A 267 -3.96 23.98 -4.67
N SER A 268 -2.97 23.61 -5.47
CA SER A 268 -1.70 24.33 -5.64
C SER A 268 -1.24 24.26 -7.10
N ALA A 269 -0.06 24.78 -7.43
CA ALA A 269 0.54 24.62 -8.76
C ALA A 269 0.87 23.14 -9.05
N GLU A 270 1.24 22.39 -8.02
CA GLU A 270 1.61 20.98 -8.02
C GLU A 270 0.37 20.07 -8.07
N ARG A 271 -0.77 20.56 -7.56
CA ARG A 271 -2.07 19.85 -7.56
C ARG A 271 -3.18 20.79 -8.04
N PRO A 272 -3.22 21.16 -9.32
CA PRO A 272 -4.06 22.23 -9.83
C PRO A 272 -5.54 21.87 -9.98
N TYR A 273 -5.89 20.59 -9.78
CA TYR A 273 -7.23 20.05 -9.99
C TYR A 273 -8.29 20.78 -9.17
N ARG A 274 -9.43 21.08 -9.80
CA ARG A 274 -10.61 21.63 -9.12
C ARG A 274 -11.38 20.57 -8.36
N PHE A 275 -11.54 19.38 -8.94
CA PHE A 275 -12.23 18.25 -8.34
C PHE A 275 -11.36 16.99 -8.32
N VAL A 276 -11.43 16.29 -7.20
CA VAL A 276 -10.59 15.13 -6.89
C VAL A 276 -11.46 14.04 -6.26
N PRO A 277 -11.09 12.76 -6.41
CA PRO A 277 -11.69 11.72 -5.58
C PRO A 277 -11.33 11.98 -4.12
N VAL A 278 -12.29 11.75 -3.24
CA VAL A 278 -12.12 11.85 -1.80
C VAL A 278 -12.43 10.55 -1.09
N ARG A 279 -11.78 10.33 0.05
CA ARG A 279 -11.98 9.14 0.88
C ARG A 279 -12.30 9.55 2.30
N HIS A 280 -13.32 8.93 2.87
CA HIS A 280 -13.60 9.08 4.30
C HIS A 280 -12.49 8.44 5.11
N VAL A 281 -11.85 9.21 6.00
CA VAL A 281 -10.90 8.69 6.98
C VAL A 281 -11.60 8.40 8.30
N PRO A 282 -11.23 7.32 9.01
CA PRO A 282 -11.97 6.88 10.17
C PRO A 282 -11.57 7.73 11.38
N ILE A 283 -12.20 8.89 11.52
CA ILE A 283 -11.99 9.84 12.62
C ILE A 283 -13.32 10.53 12.97
N ASP A 284 -13.52 10.77 14.25
CA ASP A 284 -14.63 11.49 14.85
C ASP A 284 -14.11 12.25 16.10
N PRO A 285 -14.91 13.17 16.69
CA PRO A 285 -14.47 13.97 17.83
C PRO A 285 -14.05 13.16 19.07
N ASN A 286 -14.53 11.92 19.20
CA ASN A 286 -14.31 11.02 20.32
C ASN A 286 -13.36 9.85 19.97
N SER A 287 -12.67 9.88 18.82
CA SER A 287 -11.77 8.79 18.41
C SER A 287 -10.72 8.43 19.47
N PHE A 288 -10.32 9.41 20.29
CA PHE A 288 -9.27 9.28 21.31
C PHE A 288 -9.79 9.43 22.75
N SER A 289 -11.10 9.35 22.99
CA SER A 289 -11.70 9.64 24.30
C SER A 289 -11.25 8.70 25.42
N PHE A 290 -10.71 7.52 25.10
CA PHE A 290 -10.11 6.61 26.09
C PHE A 290 -8.91 7.24 26.82
N TYR A 291 -8.14 8.08 26.13
CA TYR A 291 -6.92 8.69 26.65
C TYR A 291 -7.17 10.05 27.32
N GLY A 292 -8.30 10.70 27.04
CA GLY A 292 -8.66 11.96 27.65
C GLY A 292 -9.90 12.60 27.02
N ASP A 293 -10.50 13.54 27.73
CA ASP A 293 -11.67 14.26 27.24
C ASP A 293 -11.28 15.35 26.23
N ASN A 294 -12.06 15.48 25.15
CA ASN A 294 -11.94 16.55 24.16
C ASN A 294 -10.51 16.75 23.64
N LEU A 295 -9.85 15.66 23.21
CA LEU A 295 -8.49 15.72 22.66
C LEU A 295 -8.42 16.36 21.26
N LEU A 296 -9.55 16.52 20.57
CA LEU A 296 -9.66 17.11 19.23
C LEU A 296 -10.57 18.35 19.21
N PRO A 297 -10.28 19.41 20.01
CA PRO A 297 -11.15 20.57 20.12
C PRO A 297 -11.30 21.38 18.82
N ASN A 298 -10.35 21.22 17.89
CA ASN A 298 -10.33 21.90 16.59
C ASN A 298 -10.71 20.94 15.45
N PHE A 299 -11.59 19.97 15.72
CA PHE A 299 -11.93 18.88 14.80
C PHE A 299 -12.20 19.33 13.35
N ASP A 300 -12.94 20.42 13.20
CA ASP A 300 -13.37 20.96 11.90
C ASP A 300 -12.26 21.63 11.07
N ASN A 301 -11.05 21.78 11.60
CA ASN A 301 -9.93 22.38 10.87
C ASN A 301 -9.46 21.52 9.70
N ARG A 302 -9.86 20.26 9.61
CA ARG A 302 -9.46 19.37 8.53
C ARG A 302 -10.60 18.42 8.13
N PRO A 303 -10.88 18.28 6.82
CA PRO A 303 -11.95 17.41 6.33
C PRO A 303 -11.82 15.96 6.79
N THR A 304 -12.95 15.30 7.01
CA THR A 304 -13.05 13.84 7.22
C THR A 304 -13.10 13.09 5.90
N TRP A 305 -13.60 13.73 4.83
CA TRP A 305 -13.42 13.29 3.45
C TRP A 305 -12.19 13.98 2.87
N MET A 306 -11.10 13.24 2.68
CA MET A 306 -9.83 13.85 2.26
C MET A 306 -9.49 13.52 0.82
N TYR A 307 -8.72 14.39 0.15
CA TYR A 307 -8.06 14.09 -1.12
C TYR A 307 -7.55 12.65 -1.13
N ALA A 308 -7.87 11.87 -2.15
CA ALA A 308 -7.52 10.46 -2.25
C ALA A 308 -6.63 10.16 -3.47
N THR A 309 -5.73 9.18 -3.30
CA THR A 309 -5.00 8.54 -4.40
C THR A 309 -5.29 7.03 -4.41
N PRO A 310 -6.48 6.61 -4.89
CA PRO A 310 -6.84 5.19 -4.94
C PRO A 310 -5.88 4.40 -5.83
N HIS A 311 -5.59 3.16 -5.43
CA HIS A 311 -4.66 2.26 -6.15
C HIS A 311 -5.43 1.20 -6.94
N ASN A 312 -6.42 1.62 -7.72
CA ASN A 312 -7.34 0.73 -8.42
C ASN A 312 -7.59 1.21 -9.85
N ILE A 313 -6.58 1.79 -10.49
CA ILE A 313 -6.69 2.46 -11.79
C ILE A 313 -7.21 1.49 -12.85
N GLN A 314 -8.22 1.94 -13.61
CA GLN A 314 -8.80 1.24 -14.74
C GLN A 314 -8.81 2.14 -15.98
N ARG A 315 -8.65 1.51 -17.15
CA ARG A 315 -8.81 2.20 -18.44
C ARG A 315 -10.27 2.57 -18.73
N ARG A 316 -11.20 1.76 -18.26
CA ARG A 316 -12.65 1.97 -18.36
C ARG A 316 -13.26 1.86 -16.97
N THR A 317 -13.98 2.88 -16.58
CA THR A 317 -14.69 3.03 -15.31
C THR A 317 -16.13 3.46 -15.57
N PRO A 318 -17.03 3.38 -14.57
CA PRO A 318 -18.37 3.96 -14.67
C PRO A 318 -18.38 5.44 -15.11
N GLN A 319 -17.38 6.21 -14.67
CA GLN A 319 -17.23 7.63 -14.99
C GLN A 319 -16.90 7.87 -16.48
N THR A 320 -16.16 6.95 -17.11
CA THR A 320 -15.76 7.08 -18.52
C THR A 320 -16.82 6.60 -19.52
N GLU A 321 -17.94 6.04 -19.06
CA GLU A 321 -18.97 5.47 -19.95
C GLU A 321 -19.72 6.53 -20.76
N SER A 322 -20.00 7.69 -20.14
CA SER A 322 -20.74 8.79 -20.76
C SER A 322 -20.47 10.10 -20.04
N CYS A 323 -20.81 11.24 -20.67
CA CYS A 323 -20.71 12.53 -19.99
C CYS A 323 -21.69 12.63 -18.82
N GLU A 324 -22.87 12.02 -18.97
CA GLU A 324 -23.94 11.94 -17.98
C GLU A 324 -23.60 11.05 -16.78
N SER A 325 -22.56 10.20 -16.89
CA SER A 325 -22.01 9.47 -15.75
C SER A 325 -21.51 10.42 -14.66
N CYS A 326 -21.12 11.65 -15.02
CA CYS A 326 -20.68 12.69 -14.10
C CYS A 326 -21.63 13.90 -14.12
N HIS A 327 -21.94 14.44 -15.31
CA HIS A 327 -22.70 15.68 -15.44
C HIS A 327 -24.18 15.46 -15.14
N GLY A 328 -24.71 16.23 -14.20
CA GLY A 328 -26.08 16.05 -13.69
C GLY A 328 -26.28 14.78 -12.85
N ASN A 329 -25.21 14.08 -12.49
CA ASN A 329 -25.26 12.89 -11.63
C ASN A 329 -24.76 13.21 -10.22
N ASP A 330 -25.65 13.76 -9.39
CA ASP A 330 -25.34 14.12 -8.00
C ASP A 330 -24.82 12.94 -7.18
N ALA A 331 -25.16 11.70 -7.54
CA ALA A 331 -24.68 10.50 -6.85
C ALA A 331 -23.15 10.39 -6.82
N LEU A 332 -22.45 10.94 -7.83
CA LEU A 332 -20.99 10.90 -7.92
C LEU A 332 -20.27 11.96 -7.08
N PHE A 333 -20.97 13.00 -6.61
CA PHE A 333 -20.35 14.15 -5.97
C PHE A 333 -20.60 14.20 -4.47
N LEU A 334 -19.64 14.64 -3.66
CA LEU A 334 -19.84 14.74 -2.22
C LEU A 334 -20.70 15.97 -1.88
N THR A 335 -21.99 15.72 -1.63
CA THR A 335 -22.98 16.72 -1.20
C THR A 335 -23.22 16.62 0.31
N ALA A 336 -23.77 17.68 0.92
CA ALA A 336 -23.96 17.76 2.38
C ALA A 336 -24.85 16.63 2.94
N ASP A 337 -25.80 16.12 2.15
CA ASP A 337 -26.74 15.06 2.55
C ASP A 337 -26.11 13.66 2.60
N LYS A 338 -24.86 13.50 2.14
CA LYS A 338 -24.12 12.23 2.15
C LYS A 338 -23.31 11.98 3.41
N MET A 339 -23.41 12.89 4.38
CA MET A 339 -22.72 12.79 5.66
C MET A 339 -23.65 13.22 6.80
N PRO A 340 -23.45 12.70 8.02
CA PRO A 340 -24.18 13.15 9.18
C PRO A 340 -23.93 14.65 9.47
N ALA A 341 -24.92 15.31 10.08
CA ALA A 341 -24.91 16.76 10.29
C ALA A 341 -23.71 17.27 11.10
N TRP A 342 -23.15 16.45 12.00
CA TRP A 342 -21.98 16.81 12.80
C TRP A 342 -20.69 16.89 11.97
N GLU A 343 -20.65 16.21 10.83
CA GLU A 343 -19.47 16.09 9.96
C GLU A 343 -19.41 17.21 8.90
N VAL A 344 -20.57 17.83 8.60
CA VAL A 344 -20.69 18.89 7.58
C VAL A 344 -19.74 20.07 7.83
N PRO A 345 -19.58 20.60 9.07
CA PRO A 345 -18.66 21.73 9.32
C PRO A 345 -17.22 21.45 8.89
N ALA A 346 -16.67 20.27 9.20
CA ALA A 346 -15.32 19.87 8.80
C ALA A 346 -15.13 19.80 7.27
N ASN A 347 -16.20 19.53 6.51
CA ASN A 347 -16.14 19.33 5.05
C ASN A 347 -16.68 20.52 4.24
N ILE A 348 -17.07 21.62 4.87
CA ILE A 348 -17.75 22.75 4.21
C ILE A 348 -16.99 23.33 3.01
N ASN A 349 -15.65 23.24 3.05
CA ASN A 349 -14.78 23.75 1.99
C ASN A 349 -14.67 22.81 0.79
N ILE A 350 -15.04 21.53 0.95
CA ILE A 350 -14.89 20.51 -0.10
C ILE A 350 -16.20 20.03 -0.70
N ILE A 351 -17.29 20.02 0.06
CA ILE A 351 -18.61 19.58 -0.44
C ILE A 351 -19.07 20.45 -1.61
N VAL A 352 -19.93 19.92 -2.47
CA VAL A 352 -20.55 20.67 -3.57
C VAL A 352 -22.06 20.72 -3.42
N ASP A 353 -22.71 21.65 -4.12
CA ASP A 353 -24.18 21.74 -4.15
C ASP A 353 -24.80 20.61 -4.99
N GLY A 354 -24.04 20.07 -5.94
CA GLY A 354 -24.46 19.01 -6.84
C GLY A 354 -23.46 18.83 -7.98
N ALA A 355 -23.77 17.89 -8.88
CA ALA A 355 -23.00 17.66 -10.08
C ALA A 355 -23.08 18.88 -11.03
N PRO A 356 -21.98 19.23 -11.70
CA PRO A 356 -22.02 20.27 -12.70
C PRO A 356 -22.93 19.84 -13.87
N PRO A 357 -23.79 20.72 -14.40
CA PRO A 357 -24.52 20.41 -15.62
C PRO A 357 -23.56 20.25 -16.80
N LEU A 358 -24.03 19.65 -17.89
CA LEU A 358 -23.32 19.72 -19.16
C LEU A 358 -23.14 21.21 -19.59
N PRO A 359 -22.01 21.57 -20.21
CA PRO A 359 -21.82 22.91 -20.75
C PRO A 359 -22.96 23.28 -21.71
N ALA A 360 -23.48 24.50 -21.58
CA ALA A 360 -24.56 24.98 -22.43
C ALA A 360 -24.13 24.93 -23.91
N GLY A 361 -24.96 24.31 -24.75
CA GLY A 361 -24.66 24.14 -26.18
C GLY A 361 -23.71 22.99 -26.50
N TYR A 362 -23.32 22.16 -25.52
CA TYR A 362 -22.63 20.90 -25.80
C TYR A 362 -23.55 19.99 -26.62
N ILE A 363 -23.12 19.69 -27.85
CA ILE A 363 -23.76 18.69 -28.71
C ILE A 363 -22.81 17.52 -28.75
N ARG A 364 -23.25 16.36 -28.24
CA ARG A 364 -22.48 15.12 -28.29
C ARG A 364 -22.09 14.87 -29.75
N GLN A 365 -20.79 14.91 -30.05
CA GLN A 365 -20.33 14.46 -31.34
C GLN A 365 -20.57 12.95 -31.40
N THR A 366 -21.53 12.52 -32.21
CA THR A 366 -21.61 11.11 -32.57
C THR A 366 -20.31 10.75 -33.24
N ALA A 367 -19.59 9.76 -32.71
CA ALA A 367 -18.36 9.26 -33.31
C ALA A 367 -18.60 9.06 -34.82
N VAL A 368 -17.83 9.77 -35.65
CA VAL A 368 -17.73 9.45 -37.07
C VAL A 368 -17.20 8.00 -37.11
N PRO A 369 -17.87 7.06 -37.79
CA PRO A 369 -17.32 5.72 -37.97
C PRO A 369 -15.95 5.90 -38.61
N THR A 370 -14.89 5.55 -37.89
CA THR A 370 -13.58 5.44 -38.51
C THR A 370 -13.64 4.18 -39.37
N ASP A 371 -13.42 4.34 -40.68
CA ASP A 371 -13.17 3.23 -41.62
C ASP A 371 -11.83 2.50 -41.32
N ALA A 372 -11.41 2.47 -40.05
CA ALA A 372 -10.35 1.62 -39.59
C ALA A 372 -10.93 0.20 -39.53
N THR A 373 -10.57 -0.63 -40.50
CA THR A 373 -10.74 -2.08 -40.44
C THR A 373 -10.33 -2.55 -39.04
N PRO A 374 -11.21 -3.27 -38.31
CA PRO A 374 -10.84 -3.88 -37.05
C PRO A 374 -9.60 -4.74 -37.27
N ASP A 375 -8.57 -4.55 -36.47
CA ASP A 375 -7.49 -5.52 -36.37
C ASP A 375 -8.11 -6.80 -35.79
N THR A 376 -8.33 -7.79 -36.66
CA THR A 376 -8.88 -9.10 -36.33
C THR A 376 -7.82 -10.08 -35.87
N SER A 377 -6.65 -9.62 -35.40
CA SER A 377 -5.70 -10.51 -34.74
C SER A 377 -6.23 -10.96 -33.37
N THR A 378 -7.05 -12.01 -33.38
CA THR A 378 -7.49 -12.73 -32.18
C THR A 378 -6.45 -13.73 -31.64
N ASP A 379 -5.19 -13.63 -32.04
CA ASP A 379 -4.16 -14.65 -31.75
C ASP A 379 -3.17 -14.22 -30.66
N PHE A 380 -3.67 -13.75 -29.50
CA PHE A 380 -2.82 -13.63 -28.29
C PHE A 380 -3.07 -14.73 -27.25
N TRP A 381 -4.20 -15.43 -27.33
CA TRP A 381 -4.46 -16.59 -26.48
C TRP A 381 -4.59 -17.82 -27.39
N GLY A 382 -3.55 -18.64 -27.44
CA GLY A 382 -3.57 -19.93 -28.10
C GLY A 382 -4.80 -20.72 -27.66
N GLY A 383 -5.62 -21.09 -28.63
CA GLY A 383 -6.90 -21.75 -28.42
C GLY A 383 -6.79 -23.14 -27.80
N GLY A 384 -7.90 -23.54 -27.16
CA GLY A 384 -8.13 -24.89 -26.67
C GLY A 384 -9.36 -24.94 -25.78
N ASP A 385 -10.54 -25.00 -26.41
CA ASP A 385 -11.81 -25.34 -25.76
C ASP A 385 -11.69 -26.69 -25.05
N VAL A 386 -11.62 -26.65 -23.71
CA VAL A 386 -12.07 -27.76 -22.86
C VAL A 386 -12.75 -27.15 -21.66
N THR A 387 -14.08 -27.22 -21.62
CA THR A 387 -14.87 -26.90 -20.43
C THR A 387 -14.99 -28.16 -19.57
N PRO A 388 -14.46 -28.21 -18.34
CA PRO A 388 -14.86 -29.21 -17.37
C PRO A 388 -16.01 -28.67 -16.53
N LYS A 389 -17.08 -29.46 -16.49
CA LYS A 389 -18.26 -29.31 -15.64
C LYS A 389 -17.86 -29.49 -14.17
N PRO A 390 -18.40 -28.72 -13.20
CA PRO A 390 -17.99 -28.83 -11.81
C PRO A 390 -18.61 -30.09 -11.16
N THR A 391 -17.78 -30.86 -10.46
CA THR A 391 -18.20 -31.88 -9.49
C THR A 391 -17.84 -31.42 -8.08
N GLU A 392 -18.72 -31.72 -7.13
CA GLU A 392 -18.66 -31.32 -5.73
C GLU A 392 -17.44 -31.87 -4.97
N ALA A 393 -16.94 -31.02 -4.07
CA ALA A 393 -16.15 -31.23 -2.85
C ALA A 393 -14.92 -32.17 -2.88
N GLU A 394 -13.75 -31.64 -2.49
CA GLU A 394 -12.94 -32.09 -1.34
C GLU A 394 -11.55 -31.37 -1.29
N ASN A 395 -11.24 -30.74 -0.14
CA ASN A 395 -9.91 -30.54 0.48
C ASN A 395 -9.00 -29.38 -0.03
N PHE A 396 -8.83 -28.35 0.83
CA PHE A 396 -8.01 -27.12 0.65
C PHE A 396 -6.48 -27.32 0.78
N TRP A 397 -6.01 -28.54 1.07
CA TRP A 397 -4.60 -28.92 1.12
C TRP A 397 -4.39 -30.17 0.28
N GLY A 398 -3.92 -30.01 -0.97
CA GLY A 398 -3.72 -31.11 -1.91
C GLY A 398 -2.71 -32.15 -1.41
N GLU A 399 -2.98 -33.42 -1.71
CA GLU A 399 -2.06 -34.54 -1.45
C GLU A 399 -0.79 -34.45 -2.30
N GLU A 400 0.30 -34.99 -1.75
CA GLU A 400 1.62 -35.06 -2.38
C GLU A 400 1.59 -35.83 -3.70
N VAL A 401 2.00 -35.17 -4.78
CA VAL A 401 2.22 -35.80 -6.08
C VAL A 401 3.66 -36.33 -6.13
N THR A 402 3.80 -37.65 -6.27
CA THR A 402 5.09 -38.30 -6.53
C THR A 402 5.54 -38.01 -7.97
N PRO A 403 6.79 -37.56 -8.20
CA PRO A 403 7.23 -37.20 -9.55
C PRO A 403 7.55 -38.45 -10.38
N THR A 404 7.04 -38.48 -11.61
CA THR A 404 7.46 -39.42 -12.65
C THR A 404 8.75 -38.88 -13.31
N PRO A 405 9.79 -39.69 -13.57
CA PRO A 405 11.05 -39.17 -14.08
C PRO A 405 10.90 -38.85 -15.57
N THR A 406 11.13 -37.58 -15.93
CA THR A 406 11.40 -37.15 -17.30
C THR A 406 12.89 -36.85 -17.42
N THR A 407 13.46 -37.19 -18.57
CA THR A 407 14.87 -37.01 -18.94
C THR A 407 15.27 -35.55 -18.89
N ASP A 408 16.51 -35.27 -18.48
CA ASP A 408 17.04 -33.90 -18.48
C ASP A 408 17.27 -33.35 -19.90
N PHE A 409 17.54 -32.05 -19.97
CA PHE A 409 17.71 -31.27 -21.18
C PHE A 409 18.89 -31.72 -22.08
N TRP A 410 19.76 -32.64 -21.62
CA TRP A 410 20.88 -33.18 -22.39
C TRP A 410 20.75 -34.68 -22.74
N GLY A 411 19.69 -35.35 -22.30
CA GLY A 411 19.31 -36.69 -22.78
C GLY A 411 20.07 -37.86 -22.14
N ASP A 412 20.72 -37.66 -21.00
CA ASP A 412 21.37 -38.74 -20.26
C ASP A 412 20.41 -39.42 -19.26
N PRO A 413 20.51 -40.74 -19.03
CA PRO A 413 19.70 -41.44 -18.04
C PRO A 413 20.13 -41.10 -16.61
N PRO A 414 19.19 -40.96 -15.66
CA PRO A 414 19.52 -40.58 -14.29
C PRO A 414 20.31 -41.67 -13.54
N PRO A 415 21.18 -41.30 -12.60
CA PRO A 415 21.99 -42.26 -11.84
C PRO A 415 21.12 -43.12 -10.91
N GLN A 416 21.47 -44.42 -10.81
CA GLN A 416 20.77 -45.36 -9.92
C GLN A 416 20.98 -45.00 -8.44
N VAL A 417 19.88 -44.73 -7.74
CA VAL A 417 19.86 -44.51 -6.29
C VAL A 417 19.82 -45.86 -5.58
N THR A 418 20.82 -46.16 -4.76
CA THR A 418 20.79 -47.28 -3.80
C THR A 418 19.94 -46.90 -2.58
N PRO A 419 19.12 -47.81 -2.04
CA PRO A 419 18.24 -47.50 -0.91
C PRO A 419 19.04 -47.27 0.39
N GLU A 420 18.62 -46.27 1.16
CA GLU A 420 19.16 -45.93 2.49
C GLU A 420 18.87 -47.01 3.54
N PRO A 421 19.74 -47.16 4.55
CA PRO A 421 19.54 -48.08 5.65
C PRO A 421 18.54 -47.53 6.69
N THR A 422 17.75 -48.44 7.25
CA THR A 422 16.73 -48.22 8.29
C THR A 422 17.26 -47.48 9.52
N GLN A 423 16.53 -46.46 9.99
CA GLN A 423 16.78 -45.77 11.27
C GLN A 423 16.55 -46.69 12.49
N PRO A 424 17.37 -46.58 13.56
CA PRO A 424 17.03 -47.12 14.87
C PRO A 424 16.21 -46.13 15.72
N ALA A 425 15.40 -46.72 16.59
CA ALA A 425 14.37 -46.13 17.42
C ALA A 425 14.86 -45.21 18.57
N ASP A 426 13.97 -44.30 18.96
CA ASP A 426 13.67 -43.81 20.30
C ASP A 426 14.84 -43.51 21.25
N PHE A 427 15.16 -42.22 21.36
CA PHE A 427 15.93 -41.68 22.48
C PHE A 427 15.27 -40.37 22.91
N TRP A 428 14.40 -40.43 23.93
CA TRP A 428 14.30 -39.50 25.08
C TRP A 428 13.00 -39.79 25.86
N GLY A 429 13.15 -40.49 26.97
CA GLY A 429 12.25 -40.46 28.12
C GLY A 429 13.10 -40.22 29.37
N GLY A 430 12.78 -39.15 30.13
CA GLY A 430 13.49 -38.75 31.35
C GLY A 430 13.35 -37.27 31.64
#